data_AF-A0A527FHL4-F1
#
_entry.id   AF-A0A527FHL4-F1
#
_cell.length_a   1.000
_cell.length_b   1.000
_cell.length_c   1.000
_cell.angle_alpha   90.00
_cell.angle_beta   90.00
_cell.angle_gamma   90.00
#
_symmetry.space_group_name_H-M   'P 1'
#
loop_
_entity.id
_entity.type
_entity.pdbx_description
1 polymer ?
#
loop_
_entity_poly.entity_id
_entity_poly.type
_entity_poly.pdbx_seq_one_letter_code
_entity_poly.pdbx_strand_id
1 'polypeptide(L)' 'PRAESLDILSRLGFKPEGSGDVVDVAVPSWRPDVDGKADLVEEVMRIHGVDNIAPQPLGAHDAVNARILTT' A
#
# COMPACT_ATOMS: atom_id res chain seq x y z
N PRO A 1 5.09 -7.21 6.36
CA PRO A 1 4.36 -8.45 6.77
C PRO A 1 3.11 -8.13 7.61
N ARG A 2 2.09 -9.01 7.70
CA ARG A 2 0.80 -8.71 8.38
C ARG A 2 0.97 -8.13 9.79
N ALA A 3 1.74 -8.79 10.65
CA ALA A 3 1.92 -8.37 12.05
C ALA A 3 2.53 -6.95 12.15
N GLU A 4 3.48 -6.64 11.28
CA GLU A 4 4.12 -5.32 11.22
C GLU A 4 3.14 -4.24 10.75
N SER A 5 2.34 -4.49 9.72
CA SER A 5 1.35 -3.53 9.24
C SER A 5 0.31 -3.20 10.33
N LEU A 6 -0.14 -4.21 11.08
CA LEU A 6 -1.07 -4.02 12.20
C LEU A 6 -0.44 -3.28 13.39
N ASP A 7 0.83 -3.56 13.70
CA ASP A 7 1.57 -2.83 14.74
C ASP A 7 1.72 -1.35 14.37
N ILE A 8 2.13 -1.06 13.12
CA ILE A 8 2.26 0.31 12.61
C ILE A 8 0.94 1.07 12.76
N LEU A 9 -0.16 0.51 12.24
CA LEU A 9 -1.48 1.13 12.31
C LEU A 9 -1.91 1.36 13.77
N SER A 10 -1.69 0.38 14.65
CA SER A 10 -2.01 0.51 16.08
C SER A 10 -1.22 1.64 16.75
N ARG A 11 0.07 1.77 16.43
CA ARG A 11 0.94 2.83 16.97
C ARG A 11 0.59 4.23 16.44
N LEU A 12 0.02 4.32 15.25
CA LEU A 12 -0.49 5.57 14.67
C LEU A 12 -1.89 5.95 15.20
N GLY A 13 -2.50 5.11 16.03
CA GLY A 13 -3.80 5.37 16.66
C GLY A 13 -5.01 4.79 15.91
N PHE A 14 -4.79 4.05 14.83
CA PHE A 14 -5.84 3.23 14.21
C PHE A 14 -6.13 2.01 15.09
N LYS A 15 -7.33 1.44 14.97
CA LYS A 15 -7.69 0.22 15.71
C LYS A 15 -8.05 -0.89 14.73
N PRO A 16 -7.07 -1.73 14.33
CA PRO A 16 -7.37 -2.90 13.53
C PRO A 16 -7.99 -4.02 14.37
N GLU A 17 -9.07 -4.60 13.88
CA GLU A 17 -9.82 -5.69 14.51
C GLU A 17 -9.96 -6.86 13.53
N GLY A 18 -9.78 -8.08 14.03
CA GLY A 18 -9.89 -9.31 13.24
C GLY A 18 -8.58 -10.09 13.10
N SER A 19 -8.73 -11.40 12.90
CA SER A 19 -7.62 -12.36 12.77
C SER A 19 -7.48 -12.96 11.37
N GLY A 20 -8.44 -12.69 10.47
CA GLY A 20 -8.41 -13.17 9.09
C GLY A 20 -7.57 -12.31 8.14
N ASP A 21 -7.73 -12.59 6.84
CA ASP A 21 -7.10 -11.85 5.74
C ASP A 21 -7.67 -10.44 5.58
N VAL A 22 -8.92 -10.25 5.99
CA VAL A 22 -9.59 -8.95 6.06
C VAL A 22 -9.67 -8.55 7.52
N VAL A 23 -9.36 -7.28 7.78
CA VAL A 23 -9.47 -6.65 9.09
C VAL A 23 -10.29 -5.38 8.96
N ASP A 24 -11.13 -5.12 9.95
CA ASP A 24 -11.82 -3.85 10.10
C ASP A 24 -10.86 -2.88 10.80
N VAL A 25 -10.80 -1.63 10.36
CA VAL A 25 -9.88 -0.64 10.93
C VAL A 25 -10.64 0.61 11.28
N ALA A 26 -10.73 0.93 12.58
CA ALA A 26 -11.31 2.19 13.01
C ALA A 26 -10.29 3.33 12.83
N VAL A 27 -10.71 4.38 12.14
CA VAL A 27 -9.92 5.60 11.91
C VAL A 27 -10.05 6.53 13.12
N PRO A 28 -8.92 7.07 13.65
CA PRO A 28 -8.99 8.03 14.74
C PRO A 28 -9.61 9.35 14.29
N SER A 29 -10.39 10.00 15.16
CA SER A 29 -11.22 11.16 14.80
C SER A 29 -10.44 12.40 14.33
N TRP A 30 -9.14 12.48 14.62
CA TRP A 30 -8.26 13.57 14.19
C TRP A 30 -7.60 13.32 12.82
N ARG A 31 -7.95 12.23 12.14
CA ARG A 31 -7.47 11.87 10.79
C ARG A 31 -8.61 11.92 9.76
N PRO A 32 -9.20 13.11 9.48
CA PRO A 32 -10.25 13.24 8.47
C PRO A 32 -9.72 13.07 7.04
N ASP A 33 -8.40 12.98 6.87
CA ASP A 33 -7.68 12.73 5.62
C ASP A 33 -7.73 11.26 5.17
N VAL A 34 -8.18 10.35 6.04
CA VAL A 34 -8.26 8.91 5.76
C VAL A 34 -9.70 8.54 5.41
N ASP A 35 -9.93 8.10 4.18
CA ASP A 35 -11.26 7.74 3.65
C ASP A 35 -11.34 6.26 3.23
N GLY A 36 -10.21 5.63 2.90
CA GLY A 36 -10.20 4.26 2.43
C GLY A 36 -8.92 3.46 2.64
N LYS A 37 -8.92 2.24 2.10
CA LYS A 37 -7.82 1.29 2.26
C LYS A 37 -6.49 1.77 1.69
N ALA A 38 -6.51 2.64 0.67
CA ALA A 38 -5.31 3.17 0.05
C ALA A 38 -4.53 4.05 1.04
N ASP A 39 -5.23 4.87 1.83
CA ASP A 39 -4.63 5.75 2.82
C ASP A 39 -4.00 4.93 3.97
N LEU A 40 -4.62 3.81 4.36
CA LEU A 40 -4.01 2.88 5.31
C LEU A 40 -2.72 2.24 4.77
N VAL A 41 -2.71 1.89 3.47
CA VAL A 41 -1.50 1.39 2.81
C VAL A 41 -0.43 2.46 2.77
N GLU A 42 -0.79 3.72 2.49
CA GLU A 42 0.11 4.88 2.52
C GLU A 42 0.77 5.06 3.90
N GLU A 43 -0.01 4.92 4.97
CA GLU A 43 0.51 5.04 6.33
C GLU A 43 1.48 3.90 6.68
N VAL A 44 1.17 2.67 6.25
CA VAL A 44 2.08 1.53 6.43
C VAL A 44 3.37 1.73 5.65
N MET A 45 3.30 2.11 4.36
CA MET A 45 4.49 2.30 3.53
C MET A 45 5.34 3.49 4.01
N ARG A 46 4.72 4.56 4.51
CA ARG A 46 5.41 5.73 5.06
C ARG A 46 6.27 5.37 6.27
N ILE A 47 5.79 4.48 7.14
CA ILE A 47 6.54 4.03 8.33
C ILE A 47 7.49 2.88 8.01
N HIS A 48 7.09 1.93 7.16
CA HIS A 48 7.95 0.82 6.74
C HIS A 48 9.16 1.31 5.92
N GLY A 49 8.99 2.37 5.14
CA GLY A 49 10.02 2.96 4.29
C GLY A 49 9.94 2.46 2.85
N VAL A 50 9.87 3.40 1.90
CA VAL A 50 9.79 3.12 0.46
C VAL A 50 11.06 2.43 -0.05
N ASP A 51 12.22 2.72 0.56
CA ASP A 51 13.50 2.11 0.22
C ASP A 51 13.52 0.59 0.42
N ASN A 52 12.62 0.05 1.25
CA ASN A 52 12.47 -1.39 1.48
C ASN A 52 11.63 -2.09 0.40
N ILE A 53 11.04 -1.35 -0.54
CA ILE A 53 10.25 -1.90 -1.64
C ILE A 53 11.18 -2.23 -2.80
N ALA A 54 11.33 -3.53 -3.08
CA ALA A 54 12.14 -3.98 -4.22
C ALA A 54 11.54 -3.45 -5.54
N PRO A 55 12.34 -2.77 -6.39
CA PRO A 55 11.86 -2.28 -7.66
C PRO A 55 11.52 -3.47 -8.56
N GLN A 56 10.26 -3.53 -9.01
CA GLN A 56 9.80 -4.55 -9.93
C GLN A 56 9.41 -3.89 -11.27
N PRO A 57 10.10 -4.19 -12.38
CA PRO A 57 9.72 -3.67 -13.68
C PRO A 57 8.35 -4.22 -14.07
N LEU A 58 7.57 -3.40 -14.79
CA LEU A 58 6.33 -3.87 -15.42
C LEU A 58 6.68 -4.96 -16.45
N GLY A 59 5.79 -5.95 -16.58
CA GLY A 59 5.91 -6.96 -17.63
C GLY A 59 5.93 -6.30 -19.01
N ALA A 60 6.67 -6.89 -19.96
CA ALA A 60 6.65 -6.41 -21.32
C ALA A 60 5.22 -6.48 -21.88
N HIS A 61 4.66 -5.33 -22.28
CA HIS A 61 3.43 -5.31 -23.07
C HIS A 61 3.78 -5.56 -24.53
N ASP A 62 3.15 -6.56 -25.16
CA ASP A 62 3.42 -7.06 -26.54
C ASP A 62 3.07 -6.07 -27.68
N ALA A 63 3.18 -4.75 -27.48
CA ALA A 63 2.69 -3.78 -28.47
C ALA A 63 3.59 -2.58 -28.77
N VAL A 64 4.57 -2.22 -27.92
CA VAL A 64 5.33 -0.97 -28.12
C VAL A 64 6.70 -1.13 -28.80
N ASN A 65 7.16 -2.37 -29.03
CA ASN A 65 8.46 -2.65 -29.66
C ASN A 65 8.36 -3.03 -31.15
N ALA A 66 7.20 -2.84 -31.78
CA ALA A 66 7.07 -3.05 -33.21
C ALA A 66 7.90 -2.00 -33.96
N ARG A 67 9.00 -2.43 -34.57
CA ARG A 67 9.89 -1.59 -35.38
C ARG A 67 9.11 -1.06 -36.59
N ILE A 68 8.62 0.18 -36.53
CA ILE A 68 8.04 0.84 -37.70
C ILE A 68 9.21 1.33 -38.57
N LEU A 69 9.49 0.60 -39.65
CA LEU A 69 10.35 1.08 -40.72
C LEU A 69 9.53 2.02 -41.59
N THR A 70 9.73 3.34 -41.46
CA THR A 70 9.28 4.30 -42.47
C THR A 70 10.31 4.38 -43.59
N THR A 71 9.88 4.14 -44.82
CA THR A 71 10.62 4.31 -46.09
C THR A 71 10.77 5.77 -46.49
#